data_AF-A0A2E9LFP7-F1
#
_entry.id   AF-A0A2E9LFP7-F1
#
_cell.length_a   1.000
_cell.length_b   1.000
_cell.length_c   1.000
_cell.angle_alpha   90.00
_cell.angle_beta   90.00
_cell.angle_gamma   90.00
#
_symmetry.space_group_name_H-M   'P 1'
#
loop_
_entity.id
_entity.type
_entity.pdbx_description
1 polymer ?
#
loop_
_entity_poly.entity_id
_entity_poly.type
_entity_poly.pdbx_seq_one_letter_code
_entity_poly.pdbx_strand_id
1 'polypeptide(L)' 'MSSDKLIKQQSIAELSSIDFQIDDLISRVTNTAKSLEMIGLETSSHELFEVERSLIAATRRLRRATSELRL' A
#
# COMPACT_ATOMS: atom_id res chain seq x y z
N MET A 1 16.89 6.06 -27.85
CA MET A 1 16.72 6.22 -26.39
C MET A 1 17.50 5.09 -25.71
N SER A 2 18.26 5.35 -24.65
CA SER A 2 19.02 4.28 -23.96
C SER A 2 18.06 3.25 -23.34
N SER A 3 18.36 1.96 -23.48
CA SER A 3 17.58 0.84 -22.90
C SER A 3 17.33 1.02 -21.40
N ASP A 4 18.30 1.61 -20.69
CA ASP A 4 18.22 1.84 -19.24
C ASP A 4 17.11 2.82 -18.87
N LYS A 5 16.84 3.80 -19.74
CA LYS A 5 15.77 4.77 -19.52
C LYS A 5 14.39 4.12 -19.65
N LEU A 6 14.25 3.17 -20.56
CA LEU A 6 13.00 2.41 -20.74
C LEU A 6 12.74 1.50 -19.54
N ILE A 7 13.76 0.78 -19.08
CA ILE A 7 13.69 -0.10 -17.89
C ILE A 7 13.32 0.72 -16.65
N LYS A 8 13.99 1.86 -16.43
CA LYS A 8 13.69 2.77 -15.31
C LYS A 8 12.22 3.23 -15.32
N GLN A 9 11.68 3.57 -16.48
CA GLN A 9 10.28 3.98 -16.63
C GLN A 9 9.30 2.83 -16.34
N GLN A 10 9.60 1.62 -16.82
CA GLN A 10 8.80 0.42 -16.53
C GLN A 10 8.78 0.12 -15.04
N SER A 11 9.93 0.13 -14.37
CA SER A 11 10.01 -0.08 -12.92
C SER A 11 9.21 0.98 -12.15
N ILE A 12 9.27 2.25 -12.53
CA ILE A 12 8.47 3.31 -11.88
C ILE A 12 6.96 3.07 -12.09
N ALA A 13 6.55 2.62 -13.28
CA ALA A 13 5.15 2.31 -13.56
C ALA A 13 4.65 1.13 -12.73
N GLU A 14 5.45 0.06 -12.64
CA GLU A 14 5.15 -1.11 -11.80
C GLU A 14 5.03 -0.73 -10.31
N LEU A 15 5.98 0.04 -9.78
CA LEU A 15 5.93 0.52 -8.40
C LEU A 15 4.70 1.41 -8.14
N SER A 16 4.28 2.20 -9.12
CA SER A 16 3.06 3.01 -9.02
C SER A 16 1.80 2.14 -9.03
N SER A 17 1.79 1.05 -9.81
CA SER A 17 0.71 0.07 -9.80
C SER A 17 0.63 -0.65 -8.45
N ILE A 18 1.76 -1.03 -7.87
CA ILE A 18 1.82 -1.66 -6.54
C ILE A 18 1.31 -0.68 -5.47
N ASP A 19 1.69 0.60 -5.54
CA ASP A 19 1.21 1.63 -4.61
C ASP A 19 -0.31 1.74 -4.62
N PHE A 20 -0.91 1.75 -5.81
CA PHE A 20 -2.37 1.76 -5.99
C PHE A 20 -3.04 0.51 -5.41
N GLN A 21 -2.47 -0.67 -5.62
CA GLN A 21 -3.00 -1.92 -5.07
C GLN A 21 -2.95 -1.97 -3.55
N ILE A 22 -1.89 -1.41 -2.94
CA ILE A 22 -1.80 -1.33 -1.48
C ILE A 22 -2.83 -0.34 -0.93
N ASP A 23 -3.06 0.80 -1.60
CA ASP A 23 -4.11 1.74 -1.19
C ASP A 23 -5.52 1.10 -1.23
N ASP A 24 -5.83 0.29 -2.26
CA ASP A 24 -7.07 -0.50 -2.29
C ASP A 24 -7.15 -1.51 -1.15
N LEU A 25 -6.05 -2.23 -0.88
CA LEU A 25 -5.99 -3.19 0.22
C LEU A 25 -6.21 -2.53 1.58
N ILE A 26 -5.61 -1.36 1.82
CA ILE A 26 -5.83 -0.56 3.03
C ILE A 26 -7.32 -0.27 3.18
N SER A 27 -7.98 0.24 2.14
CA SER A 27 -9.41 0.54 2.16
C SER A 27 -10.26 -0.68 2.53
N ARG A 28 -9.98 -1.84 1.91
CA ARG A 28 -10.71 -3.09 2.20
C ARG A 28 -10.47 -3.60 3.62
N VAL A 29 -9.23 -3.52 4.12
CA VAL A 29 -8.88 -3.89 5.50
C VAL A 29 -9.61 -2.99 6.50
N THR A 30 -9.57 -1.66 6.31
CA THR A 30 -10.25 -0.68 7.16
C THR A 30 -11.76 -0.92 7.18
N ASN A 31 -12.39 -1.19 6.03
CA ASN A 31 -13.82 -1.47 5.96
C ASN A 31 -14.20 -2.78 6.65
N THR A 32 -13.34 -3.80 6.54
CA THR A 32 -13.55 -5.08 7.23
C THR A 32 -13.40 -4.91 8.74
N ALA A 33 -12.36 -4.20 9.20
CA ALA A 33 -12.15 -3.90 10.62
C ALA A 33 -13.37 -3.20 11.24
N LYS A 34 -13.87 -2.14 10.59
CA LYS A 34 -15.09 -1.43 11.03
C LYS A 34 -16.31 -2.34 11.08
N SER A 35 -16.46 -3.23 10.09
CA SER A 35 -17.58 -4.18 10.05
C SER A 35 -17.50 -5.18 11.21
N LEU A 36 -16.28 -5.64 11.55
CA LEU A 36 -16.04 -6.53 12.70
C LEU A 36 -16.32 -5.82 14.03
N GLU A 37 -15.90 -4.56 14.17
CA GLU A 37 -16.21 -3.73 15.34
C GLU A 37 -17.72 -3.58 15.54
N MET A 38 -18.48 -3.33 14.47
CA MET A 38 -19.93 -3.20 14.52
C MET A 38 -20.66 -4.48 14.98
N ILE A 39 -20.10 -5.66 14.72
CA ILE A 39 -20.67 -6.95 15.15
C ILE A 39 -20.09 -7.47 16.47
N GLY A 40 -19.30 -6.65 17.18
CA GLY A 40 -18.74 -6.99 18.50
C GLY A 40 -17.49 -7.87 18.47
N LEU A 41 -16.80 -7.97 17.33
CA LEU A 41 -15.53 -8.72 17.18
C LEU A 41 -14.33 -7.78 17.34
N GLU A 42 -14.19 -7.19 18.52
CA GLU A 42 -13.20 -6.14 18.84
C GLU A 42 -11.75 -6.60 18.65
N THR A 43 -11.39 -7.82 19.07
CA THR A 43 -10.03 -8.35 18.91
C THR A 43 -9.63 -8.45 17.44
N SER A 44 -10.49 -9.03 16.60
CA SER A 44 -10.21 -9.17 15.16
C SER A 44 -10.21 -7.82 14.44
N SER A 45 -11.09 -6.90 14.84
CA SER A 45 -11.05 -5.51 14.35
C SER A 45 -9.72 -4.83 14.68
N HIS A 46 -9.27 -4.96 15.93
CA HIS A 46 -8.00 -4.37 16.39
C HIS A 46 -6.80 -4.92 15.61
N GLU A 47 -6.72 -6.24 15.42
CA GLU A 47 -5.67 -6.87 14.61
C GLU A 47 -5.65 -6.35 13.17
N LEU A 48 -6.82 -6.17 12.54
CA LEU A 48 -6.90 -5.60 11.20
C LEU A 48 -6.45 -4.14 11.15
N PHE A 49 -6.71 -3.34 12.19
CA PHE A 49 -6.17 -1.99 12.27
C PHE A 49 -4.64 -1.97 12.45
N GLU A 50 -4.03 -2.96 13.11
CA GLU A 50 -2.56 -3.10 13.12
C GLU A 50 -2.00 -3.47 11.74
N VAL A 51 -2.72 -4.30 10.98
CA VAL A 51 -2.38 -4.60 9.59
C VAL A 51 -2.49 -3.34 8.72
N GLU A 52 -3.56 -2.55 8.85
CA GLU A 52 -3.73 -1.27 8.17
C GLU A 52 -2.53 -0.34 8.44
N ARG A 53 -2.15 -0.17 9.72
CA ARG A 53 -0.99 0.65 10.11
C ARG A 53 0.30 0.17 9.44
N SER A 54 0.51 -1.14 9.39
CA SER A 54 1.67 -1.75 8.75
C SER A 54 1.69 -1.51 7.24
N LEU A 55 0.53 -1.61 6.57
CA LEU A 55 0.38 -1.32 5.15
C LEU A 55 0.65 0.16 4.85
N ILE A 56 0.09 1.09 5.64
CA ILE A 56 0.36 2.54 5.49
C ILE A 56 1.87 2.82 5.59
N ALA A 57 2.56 2.18 6.55
CA ALA A 57 3.99 2.32 6.69
C ALA A 57 4.77 1.76 5.48
N ALA A 58 4.32 0.64 4.91
CA ALA A 58 4.88 0.06 3.69
C ALA A 58 4.68 0.97 2.47
N THR A 59 3.46 1.47 2.22
CA THR A 59 3.14 2.42 1.16
C THR A 59 4.02 3.68 1.25
N ARG A 60 4.20 4.24 2.45
CA ARG A 60 5.09 5.39 2.66
C ARG A 60 6.55 5.10 2.27
N ARG A 61 7.06 3.90 2.56
CA ARG A 61 8.42 3.49 2.15
C ARG A 61 8.51 3.30 0.63
N LEU A 62 7.50 2.66 0.04
CA LEU A 62 7.41 2.47 -1.41
C LEU A 62 7.43 3.81 -2.16
N ARG A 63 6.59 4.78 -1.75
CA ARG A 63 6.55 6.12 -2.35
C ARG A 63 7.89 6.84 -2.29
N ARG A 64 8.62 6.73 -1.16
CA ARG A 64 9.96 7.30 -1.03
C ARG A 64 10.94 6.65 -2.01
N ALA A 65 11.01 5.32 -2.04
CA ALA A 65 11.88 4.59 -2.97
C ALA A 65 11.55 4.93 -4.44
N THR A 66 10.27 5.00 -4.80
CA THR A 66 9.83 5.39 -6.15
C THR A 66 10.22 6.83 -6.48
N SER A 67 10.18 7.74 -5.51
CA SER A 67 10.62 9.14 -5.70
C SER A 67 12.14 9.23 -5.89
N GLU A 68 12.93 8.47 -5.14
CA GLU A 68 14.39 8.39 -5.30
C GLU A 68 14.77 7.86 -6.69
N LEU A 69 13.99 6.90 -7.21
CA LEU A 69 14.14 6.42 -8.59
C LEU A 69 13.75 7.45 -9.65
N ARG A 70 13.06 8.54 -9.33
CA ARG A 70 12.72 9.58 -10.32
C ARG A 70 13.80 10.65 -10.46
N LEU A 71 14.67 10.78 -9.45
CA LEU A 71 15.87 11.62 -9.48
C LEU A 71 16.91 11.05 -10.46
#